data_AF-A0A7Z0RRC8-F1
#
_entry.id   AF-A0A7Z0RRC8-F1
#
_cell.length_a   1.000
_cell.length_b   1.000
_cell.length_c   1.000
_cell.angle_alpha   90.00
_cell.angle_beta   90.00
_cell.angle_gamma   90.00
#
_symmetry.space_group_name_H-M   'P 1'
#
loop_
_entity.id
_entity.type
_entity.pdbx_description
1 polymer ?
#
loop_
_entity_poly.entity_id
_entity_poly.type
_entity_poly.pdbx_seq_one_letter_code
_entity_poly.pdbx_strand_id
1 'polypeptide(L)' 'MDPFSGQVFLFCGGRKDRFKALYWDGQGFWLLYKRFEN' A
#
# COMPACT_ATOMS: atom_id res chain seq x y z
N MET A 1 3.18 2.41 22.34
CA MET A 1 2.26 1.91 21.31
C MET A 1 2.56 2.71 20.05
N ASP A 2 3.04 2.06 18.99
CA ASP A 2 3.37 2.76 17.73
C ASP A 2 2.06 3.08 16.99
N PRO A 3 1.71 4.36 16.80
CA PRO A 3 0.44 4.74 16.19
C PRO A 3 0.30 4.33 14.71
N PHE A 4 1.38 3.93 14.04
CA PHE A 4 1.40 3.46 12.65
C PHE A 4 1.50 1.94 12.54
N SER A 5 1.66 1.22 13.64
CA SER A 5 1.69 -0.25 13.63
C SER A 5 0.39 -0.81 13.05
N GLY A 6 0.50 -1.55 11.94
CA GLY A 6 -0.64 -2.17 11.25
C GLY A 6 -1.46 -1.26 10.35
N GLN A 7 -1.04 -0.01 10.12
CA GLN A 7 -1.71 0.87 9.15
C GLN A 7 -1.27 0.58 7.71
N VAL A 8 -2.24 0.55 6.80
CA VAL A 8 -2.03 0.42 5.35
C VAL A 8 -2.66 1.62 4.67
N PHE A 9 -1.86 2.36 3.89
CA PHE A 9 -2.36 3.45 3.07
C PHE A 9 -2.56 2.95 1.65
N LEU A 10 -3.81 2.94 1.17
CA LEU A 10 -4.17 2.48 -0.18
C LEU A 10 -4.37 3.68 -1.11
N PHE A 11 -3.73 3.65 -2.27
CA PHE A 11 -3.92 4.64 -3.34
C PHE A 11 -4.17 3.94 -4.67
N CYS A 12 -5.15 4.47 -5.39
CA CYS A 12 -5.45 4.10 -6.76
C CYS A 12 -5.03 5.27 -7.66
N GLY A 13 -4.25 4.97 -8.71
CA GLY A 13 -4.00 5.96 -9.74
C GLY A 13 -5.26 6.23 -10.57
N GLY A 14 -5.16 7.09 -11.59
CA GLY A 14 -6.29 7.35 -12.50
C GLY A 14 -6.78 6.12 -13.27
N ARG A 15 -5.98 5.05 -13.33
CA ARG A 15 -6.36 3.77 -13.96
C ARG A 15 -6.74 2.75 -12.90
N LYS A 16 -7.89 2.09 -13.10
CA LYS A 16 -8.48 1.11 -12.17
C LYS A 16 -7.78 -0.26 -12.17
N ASP A 17 -6.78 -0.46 -13.03
CA ASP A 17 -6.01 -1.70 -13.14
C ASP A 17 -4.85 -1.77 -12.13
N ARG A 18 -4.55 -0.68 -11.42
CA ARG A 18 -3.33 -0.56 -10.59
C ARG A 18 -3.66 -0.08 -9.19
N PHE A 19 -3.42 -0.94 -8.22
CA PHE A 19 -3.54 -0.64 -6.80
C PHE A 19 -2.16 -0.59 -6.18
N LYS A 20 -1.94 0.44 -5.36
CA LYS A 20 -0.69 0.66 -4.64
C LYS A 20 -1.02 0.77 -3.15
N ALA A 21 -0.24 0.13 -2.30
CA ALA A 21 -0.37 0.27 -0.87
C ALA A 21 0.99 0.51 -0.20
N LEU A 22 1.05 1.44 0.75
CA LEU A 22 2.19 1.61 1.66
C LEU A 22 1.84 0.92 2.98
N TYR A 23 2.70 0.00 3.41
CA TYR A 23 2.58 -0.71 4.68
C TYR A 23 3.77 -0.40 5.57
N TRP A 24 3.52 -0.06 6.83
CA TRP A 24 4.56 0.17 7.84
C TRP A 24 4.76 -1.11 8.67
N ASP A 25 5.97 -1.67 8.65
CA ASP A 25 6.32 -2.89 9.40
C ASP A 25 6.98 -2.60 10.76
N GLY A 26 7.14 -1.33 11.13
CA GLY A 26 7.86 -0.90 12.33
C GLY A 26 9.32 -0.52 12.09
N GLN A 27 9.90 -0.83 10.93
CA GLN A 27 11.27 -0.47 10.55
C GLN A 27 11.32 0.37 9.27
N GLY A 28 10.34 0.20 8.38
CA GLY A 28 10.26 0.95 7.15
C GLY A 28 8.92 0.80 6.44
N PHE A 29 8.83 1.44 5.29
CA PHE A 29 7.67 1.34 4.41
C PHE A 29 7.89 0.30 3.31
N TRP A 30 6.93 -0.59 3.17
CA TRP A 30 6.80 -1.50 2.04
C TRP A 30 5.86 -0.90 1.02
N LEU A 31 6.25 -0.90 -0.26
CA LEU A 31 5.38 -0.53 -1.36
C LEU A 31 4.84 -1.78 -2.05
N LEU A 32 3.57 -2.07 -1.83
CA LEU A 32 2.84 -3.15 -2.49
C LEU A 32 2.24 -2.62 -3.80
N TYR A 33 2.50 -3.32 -4.90
CA TYR A 33 1.97 -2.96 -6.22
C TYR A 33 1.21 -4.16 -6.82
N LYS A 34 -0.10 -4.01 -7.02
CA LYS A 34 -0.94 -5.02 -7.68
C LYS A 34 -1.48 -4.45 -8.97
N ARG A 35 -1.13 -5.11 -10.08
CA ARG A 35 -1.72 -4.89 -11.40
C ARG A 35 -2.71 -6.00 -11.68
N PHE A 36 -3.94 -5.64 -11.99
CA PHE A 36 -4.91 -6.58 -12.54
C PHE A 36 -4.68 -6.68 -14.05
N GLU A 37 -4.47 -7.90 -14.52
CA GLU A 37 -4.41 -8.21 -15.95
C GLU A 37 -5.75 -8.83 -16.34
N ASN A 38 -6.26 -8.40 -17.49
CA ASN A 38 -7.53 -8.85 -18.07
C ASN A 38 -7.25 -9.92 -19.12
#